data_AF-F7AHS5-F1
#
_entry.id   AF-F7AHS5-F1
#
_cell.length_a   1.000
_cell.length_b   1.000
_cell.length_c   1.000
_cell.angle_alpha   90.00
_cell.angle_beta   90.00
_cell.angle_gamma   90.00
#
_symmetry.space_group_name_H-M   'P 1'
#
loop_
_entity.id
_entity.type
_entity.pdbx_description
1 polymer ?
#
loop_
_entity_poly.entity_id
_entity_poly.type
_entity_poly.pdbx_seq_one_letter_code
_entity_poly.pdbx_strand_id
1 'polypeptide(L)'
;MDEDDLDLLLFDQLVLEPQQAVTIEAEPLVLNSEGDIRLVATATSQLLRFLTVGCEEGNVKVYNISPSLTTPDNVNTTAVYKLNENGKGLSVLSTLVKFAKKGNAYVEGAIPYVLAVCACSKDAKVKQDALNHVGVICNRPRMILEFVAYCEEISKNISRTSGWGRGRKRAVQKWYSNKRSYEVAFAVTSCSTVNHWSHKDVLRLCHLNPANSLCLKILCMYIARGYQATENAFRDEIAKSDEADAIKLMELLGVIRKLKNSTVAADSCALIEKHNLTWGHIPCKLRNNAEVWKCLIPKLGMAALIRNLPRFHHIGVLVNGNIWTKQILQRLFNDDSIEQSELHPYSFLLHHYIYAKGESARKEMKWIPDPLISQALDAAFYTAIPNVKATNKRICITLDASKSMKAHI
;
A
#
# COMPACT_ATOMS: atom_id res chain seq x y z
N MET A 1 -18.67 10.60 3.34
CA MET A 1 -18.56 9.50 4.32
C MET A 1 -18.96 8.31 3.50
N ASP A 2 -17.98 7.74 2.81
CA ASP A 2 -18.20 6.66 1.85
C ASP A 2 -17.42 5.46 2.41
N GLU A 3 -18.14 4.55 3.07
CA GLU A 3 -17.61 3.25 3.49
C GLU A 3 -17.23 2.36 2.28
N ASP A 4 -17.59 2.78 1.06
CA ASP A 4 -17.26 2.11 -0.21
C ASP A 4 -15.77 2.18 -0.60
N ASP A 5 -14.96 3.01 0.07
CA ASP A 5 -13.49 2.97 -0.10
C ASP A 5 -12.84 1.76 0.62
N LEU A 6 -13.63 1.00 1.41
CA LEU A 6 -13.16 -0.19 2.09
C LEU A 6 -13.22 -1.48 1.25
N ASP A 7 -13.86 -1.50 0.08
CA ASP A 7 -14.04 -2.71 -0.75
C ASP A 7 -12.73 -3.31 -1.31
N LEU A 8 -11.63 -2.59 -1.11
CA LEU A 8 -10.30 -2.97 -1.55
C LEU A 8 -9.50 -3.76 -0.51
N LEU A 9 -9.98 -3.86 0.74
CA LEU A 9 -9.15 -4.29 1.87
C LEU A 9 -8.69 -5.76 1.89
N LEU A 10 -9.29 -6.64 1.08
CA LEU A 10 -8.78 -8.02 0.93
C LEU A 10 -8.04 -8.27 -0.39
N PHE A 11 -8.20 -7.37 -1.37
CA PHE A 11 -7.62 -7.52 -2.71
C PHE A 11 -6.28 -6.78 -2.88
N ASP A 12 -5.93 -5.89 -1.95
CA ASP A 12 -5.00 -4.82 -2.27
C ASP A 12 -3.50 -5.12 -2.12
N GLN A 13 -3.05 -6.16 -1.41
CA GLN A 13 -1.76 -6.01 -0.70
C GLN A 13 -0.66 -7.07 -0.94
N LEU A 14 -0.78 -7.96 -1.92
CA LEU A 14 0.30 -8.95 -2.19
C LEU A 14 0.73 -8.96 -3.65
N VAL A 15 1.31 -7.84 -4.06
CA VAL A 15 2.23 -7.80 -5.19
C VAL A 15 3.64 -7.91 -4.61
N LEU A 16 4.31 -9.00 -4.95
CA LEU A 16 5.60 -9.39 -4.43
C LEU A 16 6.65 -9.07 -5.48
N GLU A 17 7.77 -8.47 -5.09
CA GLU A 17 8.98 -8.36 -5.93
C GLU A 17 10.03 -9.40 -5.49
N PRO A 18 10.98 -9.80 -6.35
CA PRO A 18 11.93 -10.87 -6.07
C PRO A 18 12.87 -10.57 -4.91
N GLN A 19 13.06 -11.57 -4.05
CA GLN A 19 13.78 -11.43 -2.78
C GLN A 19 15.31 -11.49 -2.92
N GLN A 20 15.99 -10.85 -1.96
CA GLN A 20 17.37 -11.20 -1.58
C GLN A 20 17.35 -11.84 -0.18
N ALA A 21 18.18 -12.87 0.01
CA ALA A 21 18.27 -13.63 1.26
C ALA A 21 18.52 -12.70 2.47
N VAL A 22 17.59 -12.75 3.44
CA VAL A 22 17.80 -12.19 4.78
C VAL A 22 18.41 -13.30 5.65
N THR A 23 19.57 -13.06 6.23
CA THR A 23 20.17 -14.00 7.19
C THR A 23 19.35 -13.97 8.48
N ILE A 24 18.75 -15.10 8.85
CA ILE A 24 17.97 -15.26 10.08
C ILE A 24 18.83 -16.04 11.09
N GLU A 25 18.85 -15.61 12.36
CA GLU A 25 19.46 -16.37 13.46
C GLU A 25 18.74 -17.72 13.61
N ALA A 26 19.48 -18.80 13.91
CA ALA A 26 18.89 -20.12 14.07
C ALA A 26 17.87 -20.13 15.23
N GLU A 27 16.68 -20.69 14.99
CA GLU A 27 15.63 -20.78 16.01
C GLU A 27 15.99 -21.83 17.08
N PRO A 28 15.93 -21.48 18.38
CA PRO A 28 16.24 -22.43 19.45
C PRO A 28 15.16 -23.51 19.58
N LEU A 29 15.59 -24.73 19.89
CA LEU A 29 14.70 -25.83 20.30
C LEU A 29 14.38 -25.68 21.79
N VAL A 30 13.10 -25.64 22.13
CA VAL A 30 12.60 -25.52 23.51
C VAL A 30 11.62 -26.64 23.78
N LEU A 31 11.70 -27.25 24.96
CA LEU A 31 10.72 -28.22 25.43
C LEU A 31 9.46 -27.47 25.88
N ASN A 32 8.29 -27.79 25.32
CA ASN A 32 7.03 -27.24 25.79
C ASN A 32 6.57 -27.95 27.09
N SER A 33 5.52 -27.41 27.71
CA SER A 33 4.91 -27.97 28.93
C SER A 33 4.29 -29.36 28.75
N GLU A 34 4.15 -29.84 27.51
CA GLU A 34 3.59 -31.14 27.15
C GLU A 34 4.69 -32.20 26.86
N GLY A 35 5.96 -31.81 26.93
CA GLY A 35 7.11 -32.69 26.66
C GLY A 35 7.57 -32.74 25.21
N ASP A 36 6.91 -32.02 24.30
CA ASP A 36 7.32 -31.89 22.90
C ASP A 36 8.47 -30.89 22.75
N ILE A 37 9.45 -31.25 21.93
CA ILE A 37 10.50 -30.31 21.50
C ILE A 37 9.94 -29.49 20.33
N ARG A 38 9.86 -28.17 20.49
CA ARG A 38 9.42 -27.25 19.43
C ARG A 38 10.47 -26.17 19.15
N LEU A 39 10.59 -25.77 17.90
CA LEU A 39 11.35 -24.57 17.53
C LEU A 39 10.57 -23.34 18.00
N VAL A 40 11.24 -22.44 18.72
CA VAL A 40 10.65 -21.17 19.15
C VAL A 40 11.15 -20.06 18.24
N ALA A 41 10.22 -19.36 17.59
CA ALA A 41 10.55 -18.27 16.70
C ALA A 41 11.24 -17.14 17.48
N THR A 42 12.41 -16.71 17.02
CA THR A 42 13.07 -15.53 17.59
C THR A 42 12.23 -14.28 17.31
N ALA A 43 12.38 -13.23 18.09
CA ALA A 43 11.68 -11.96 17.83
C ALA A 43 12.00 -11.40 16.43
N THR A 44 13.21 -11.65 15.90
CA THR A 44 13.56 -11.31 14.52
C THR A 44 12.79 -12.16 13.50
N SER A 45 12.67 -13.47 13.72
CA SER A 45 11.82 -14.34 12.88
C SER A 45 10.35 -13.90 12.93
N GLN A 46 9.81 -13.61 14.11
CA GLN A 46 8.42 -13.14 14.29
C GLN A 46 8.19 -11.81 13.56
N LEU A 47 9.14 -10.87 13.62
CA LEU A 47 9.08 -9.62 12.86
C LEU A 47 9.07 -9.87 11.34
N LEU A 48 9.92 -10.78 10.84
CA LEU A 48 9.95 -11.10 9.41
C LEU A 48 8.67 -11.79 8.96
N ARG A 49 8.12 -12.71 9.78
CA ARG A 49 6.79 -13.32 9.55
C ARG A 49 5.70 -12.27 9.55
N PHE A 50 5.75 -11.33 10.48
CA PHE A 50 4.80 -10.22 10.56
C PHE A 50 4.84 -9.33 9.32
N LEU A 51 6.03 -8.92 8.88
CA LEU A 51 6.18 -8.10 7.69
C LEU A 51 5.68 -8.83 6.44
N THR A 52 5.91 -10.13 6.32
CA THR A 52 5.60 -10.93 5.12
C THR A 52 4.16 -11.46 5.05
N VAL A 53 3.63 -11.94 6.17
CA VAL A 53 2.33 -12.63 6.28
C VAL A 53 1.28 -11.78 7.02
N GLY A 54 1.70 -10.77 7.80
CA GLY A 54 0.81 -9.96 8.63
C GLY A 54 0.53 -10.58 10.01
N CYS A 55 1.28 -11.61 10.40
CA CYS A 55 1.10 -12.32 11.68
C CYS A 55 2.45 -12.69 12.31
N GLU A 56 2.57 -12.49 13.63
CA GLU A 56 3.75 -12.89 14.42
C GLU A 56 3.68 -14.36 14.84
N GLU A 57 2.55 -14.79 15.43
CA GLU A 57 2.24 -16.17 15.84
C GLU A 57 0.71 -16.42 15.84
N GLY A 58 0.25 -17.56 15.30
CA GLY A 58 -1.13 -18.05 15.46
C GLY A 58 -2.23 -17.04 15.12
N ASN A 59 -3.21 -16.87 16.01
CA ASN A 59 -4.44 -16.08 15.78
C ASN A 59 -4.24 -14.55 15.82
N VAL A 60 -3.03 -14.03 16.03
CA VAL A 60 -2.78 -12.57 16.07
C VAL A 60 -2.59 -12.05 14.64
N LYS A 61 -3.72 -11.72 14.01
CA LYS A 61 -3.78 -11.17 12.65
C LYS A 61 -3.68 -9.65 12.71
N VAL A 62 -2.62 -9.08 12.14
CA VAL A 62 -2.60 -7.65 11.85
C VAL A 62 -2.90 -7.45 10.37
N TYR A 63 -3.99 -6.71 10.14
CA TYR A 63 -4.46 -6.16 8.86
C TYR A 63 -4.25 -7.02 7.61
N ASN A 64 -5.20 -7.91 7.35
CA ASN A 64 -5.55 -8.32 5.98
C ASN A 64 -7.04 -8.68 5.81
N ILE A 65 -7.89 -8.55 6.85
CA ILE A 65 -9.26 -9.13 6.84
C ILE A 65 -10.36 -8.21 7.44
N SER A 66 -10.04 -7.19 8.25
CA SER A 66 -11.07 -6.36 8.93
C SER A 66 -11.13 -4.92 8.40
N PRO A 67 -12.34 -4.33 8.25
CA PRO A 67 -12.55 -2.93 7.87
C PRO A 67 -12.05 -1.88 8.88
N SER A 68 -11.72 -2.29 10.11
CA SER A 68 -11.32 -1.36 11.18
C SER A 68 -9.89 -1.58 11.67
N LEU A 69 -9.29 -0.48 12.16
CA LEU A 69 -7.99 -0.45 12.86
C LEU A 69 -8.04 -1.44 14.05
N THR A 70 -7.57 -2.67 13.89
CA THR A 70 -7.30 -3.61 14.99
C THR A 70 -5.79 -3.74 15.15
N THR A 71 -5.17 -2.89 15.99
CA THR A 71 -3.80 -3.17 16.44
C THR A 71 -3.81 -4.35 17.40
N PRO A 72 -2.66 -5.04 17.59
CA PRO A 72 -2.55 -6.02 18.66
C PRO A 72 -3.02 -5.39 19.98
N ASP A 73 -3.88 -6.10 20.73
CA ASP A 73 -4.47 -5.63 22.00
C ASP A 73 -3.42 -5.05 22.96
N ASN A 74 -2.18 -5.52 22.86
CA ASN A 74 -1.05 -4.98 23.58
C ASN A 74 0.22 -4.88 22.71
N VAL A 75 0.55 -3.65 22.29
CA VAL A 75 1.79 -3.32 21.54
C VAL A 75 3.05 -3.86 22.22
N ASN A 76 3.07 -3.93 23.56
CA ASN A 76 4.23 -4.40 24.32
C ASN A 76 4.52 -5.90 24.10
N THR A 77 3.54 -6.66 23.61
CA THR A 77 3.70 -8.09 23.33
C THR A 77 4.31 -8.35 21.95
N THR A 78 4.33 -7.35 21.09
CA THR A 78 4.81 -7.48 19.71
C THR A 78 6.30 -7.71 19.63
N ALA A 79 6.72 -8.46 18.61
CA ALA A 79 8.11 -8.73 18.31
C ALA A 79 8.92 -7.44 18.10
N VAL A 80 8.33 -6.43 17.45
CA VAL A 80 8.96 -5.12 17.26
C VAL A 80 9.27 -4.44 18.59
N TYR A 81 8.30 -4.44 19.51
CA TYR A 81 8.50 -3.82 20.82
C TYR A 81 9.59 -4.54 21.61
N LYS A 82 9.57 -5.87 21.64
CA LYS A 82 10.61 -6.69 22.28
C LYS A 82 12.00 -6.42 21.69
N LEU A 83 12.12 -6.29 20.36
CA LEU A 83 13.38 -5.96 19.70
C LEU A 83 13.87 -4.56 20.06
N ASN A 84 12.98 -3.58 20.20
CA ASN A 84 13.34 -2.23 20.62
C ASN A 84 13.88 -2.21 22.06
N GLU A 85 13.20 -2.89 23.00
CA GLU A 85 13.65 -2.97 24.40
C GLU A 85 15.00 -3.71 24.53
N ASN A 86 15.25 -4.70 23.67
CA ASN A 86 16.53 -5.42 23.62
C ASN A 86 17.65 -4.66 22.87
N GLY A 87 17.46 -3.37 22.57
CA GLY A 87 18.47 -2.54 21.89
C GLY A 87 18.68 -2.84 20.40
N LYS A 88 17.84 -3.68 19.78
CA LYS A 88 17.91 -4.05 18.35
C LYS A 88 17.07 -3.11 17.46
N GLY A 89 16.52 -2.00 17.97
CA GLY A 89 15.61 -1.12 17.23
C GLY A 89 16.18 -0.49 15.95
N LEU A 90 17.48 -0.15 15.92
CA LEU A 90 18.13 0.34 14.70
C LEU A 90 18.24 -0.75 13.62
N SER A 91 18.42 -2.01 14.04
CA SER A 91 18.41 -3.15 13.11
C SER A 91 17.03 -3.34 12.49
N VAL A 92 15.97 -3.15 13.27
CA VAL A 92 14.57 -3.17 12.78
C VAL A 92 14.36 -2.11 11.71
N LEU A 93 14.78 -0.86 11.96
CA LEU A 93 14.68 0.23 10.98
C LEU A 93 15.49 -0.07 9.71
N SER A 94 16.71 -0.58 9.85
CA SER A 94 17.54 -0.96 8.70
C SER A 94 16.86 -2.03 7.84
N THR A 95 16.16 -2.97 8.48
CA THR A 95 15.35 -3.99 7.81
C THR A 95 14.18 -3.34 7.11
N LEU A 96 13.43 -2.48 7.79
CA LEU A 96 12.27 -1.80 7.23
C LEU A 96 12.61 -0.94 6.00
N VAL A 97 13.74 -0.22 6.02
CA VAL A 97 14.24 0.54 4.86
C VAL A 97 14.58 -0.37 3.68
N LYS A 98 15.15 -1.56 3.93
CA LYS A 98 15.40 -2.54 2.87
C LYS A 98 14.07 -3.03 2.27
N PHE A 99 13.09 -3.33 3.11
CA PHE A 99 11.76 -3.76 2.67
C PHE A 99 11.05 -2.68 1.85
N ALA A 100 11.09 -1.41 2.29
CA ALA A 100 10.44 -0.31 1.59
C ALA A 100 11.10 0.04 0.23
N LYS A 101 12.43 -0.16 0.09
CA LYS A 101 13.18 0.17 -1.14
C LYS A 101 13.22 -0.94 -2.18
N LYS A 102 13.18 -2.22 -1.75
CA LYS A 102 13.39 -3.38 -2.63
C LYS A 102 12.11 -4.13 -2.97
N GLY A 103 10.95 -3.55 -2.64
CA GLY A 103 9.61 -4.13 -2.80
C GLY A 103 9.48 -5.58 -2.34
N ASN A 104 10.17 -5.92 -1.24
CA ASN A 104 10.06 -7.25 -0.63
C ASN A 104 8.58 -7.64 -0.46
N ALA A 105 8.28 -8.93 -0.48
CA ALA A 105 6.97 -9.44 -0.09
C ALA A 105 6.60 -8.93 1.32
N TYR A 106 5.77 -7.89 1.40
CA TYR A 106 5.25 -7.41 2.67
C TYR A 106 3.79 -7.04 2.60
N VAL A 107 3.10 -7.25 3.72
CA VAL A 107 1.76 -6.70 3.94
C VAL A 107 1.90 -5.19 4.05
N GLU A 108 1.30 -4.45 3.12
CA GLU A 108 1.52 -3.01 3.01
C GLU A 108 1.26 -2.26 4.31
N GLY A 109 0.20 -2.65 5.04
CA GLY A 109 -0.14 -2.06 6.34
C GLY A 109 0.83 -2.39 7.48
N ALA A 110 1.62 -3.47 7.37
CA ALA A 110 2.59 -3.86 8.39
C ALA A 110 3.78 -2.90 8.45
N ILE A 111 4.24 -2.37 7.31
CA ILE A 111 5.36 -1.43 7.27
C ILE A 111 5.13 -0.16 8.10
N PRO A 112 4.05 0.62 7.86
CA PRO A 112 3.79 1.82 8.65
C PRO A 112 3.52 1.51 10.12
N TYR A 113 3.02 0.32 10.44
CA TYR A 113 2.86 -0.13 11.83
C TYR A 113 4.21 -0.31 12.53
N VAL A 114 5.14 -1.10 11.94
CA VAL A 114 6.49 -1.30 12.51
C VAL A 114 7.20 0.05 12.68
N LEU A 115 7.09 0.93 11.68
CA LEU A 115 7.65 2.28 11.75
C LEU A 115 7.06 3.08 12.91
N ALA A 116 5.74 3.00 13.12
CA ALA A 116 5.05 3.70 14.19
C ALA A 116 5.48 3.21 15.58
N VAL A 117 5.68 1.90 15.77
CA VAL A 117 6.21 1.33 17.02
C VAL A 117 7.61 1.88 17.31
N CYS A 118 8.50 1.91 16.32
CA CYS A 118 9.83 2.50 16.48
C CYS A 118 9.78 4.03 16.73
N ALA A 119 8.89 4.76 16.06
CA ALA A 119 8.70 6.20 16.26
C ALA A 119 8.07 6.57 17.62
N CYS A 120 7.43 5.60 18.28
CA CYS A 120 6.89 5.71 19.62
C CYS A 120 7.79 5.10 20.70
N SER A 121 8.99 4.62 20.34
CA SER A 121 9.94 4.01 21.26
C SER A 121 10.39 4.97 22.38
N LYS A 122 10.73 4.39 23.55
CA LYS A 122 11.37 5.11 24.67
C LYS A 122 12.84 5.46 24.36
N ASP A 123 13.50 4.67 23.51
CA ASP A 123 14.85 4.96 23.05
C ASP A 123 14.83 6.17 22.10
N ALA A 124 15.45 7.26 22.53
CA ALA A 124 15.53 8.52 21.79
C ALA A 124 16.22 8.36 20.43
N LYS A 125 17.24 7.50 20.32
CA LYS A 125 17.99 7.28 19.08
C LYS A 125 17.13 6.54 18.06
N VAL A 126 16.46 5.45 18.47
CA VAL A 126 15.53 4.70 17.61
C VAL A 126 14.37 5.59 17.17
N LYS A 127 13.79 6.36 18.10
CA LYS A 127 12.71 7.29 17.80
C LYS A 127 13.11 8.34 16.78
N GLN A 128 14.27 8.97 16.95
CA GLN A 128 14.76 10.00 16.05
C GLN A 128 15.02 9.42 14.64
N ASP A 129 15.65 8.25 14.57
CA ASP A 129 15.97 7.59 13.30
C ASP A 129 14.71 7.13 12.55
N ALA A 130 13.73 6.56 13.27
CA ALA A 130 12.42 6.20 12.71
C ALA A 130 11.72 7.43 12.09
N LEU A 131 11.71 8.56 12.80
CA LEU A 131 11.12 9.80 12.32
C LEU A 131 11.85 10.38 11.10
N ASN A 132 13.17 10.20 11.00
CA ASN A 132 13.95 10.62 9.83
C ASN A 132 13.61 9.78 8.59
N HIS A 133 13.24 8.51 8.78
CA HIS A 133 12.92 7.57 7.71
C HIS A 133 11.47 7.64 7.20
N VAL A 134 10.57 8.41 7.84
CA VAL A 134 9.15 8.53 7.43
C VAL A 134 8.99 8.87 5.95
N GLY A 135 9.75 9.83 5.42
CA GLY A 135 9.68 10.21 4.00
C GLY A 135 10.12 9.12 3.03
N VAL A 136 11.04 8.25 3.45
CA VAL A 136 11.60 7.17 2.63
C VAL A 136 10.68 5.94 2.67
N ILE A 137 10.18 5.60 3.86
CA ILE A 137 9.38 4.39 4.08
C ILE A 137 7.93 4.60 3.67
N CYS A 138 7.31 5.72 4.07
CA CYS A 138 5.94 6.04 3.68
C CYS A 138 5.91 6.68 2.29
N ASN A 139 6.35 5.94 1.27
CA ASN A 139 6.45 6.46 -0.10
C ASN A 139 5.09 6.54 -0.82
N ARG A 140 4.08 5.75 -0.39
CA ARG A 140 2.70 5.77 -0.89
C ARG A 140 1.78 6.67 -0.06
N PRO A 141 0.70 7.22 -0.63
CA PRO A 141 -0.21 8.13 0.07
C PRO A 141 -0.93 7.48 1.27
N ARG A 142 -1.35 6.22 1.13
CA ARG A 142 -1.98 5.45 2.21
C ARG A 142 -1.06 5.30 3.44
N MET A 143 0.22 4.99 3.21
CA MET A 143 1.18 4.69 4.28
C MET A 143 1.41 5.85 5.26
N ILE A 144 1.36 7.11 4.79
CA ILE A 144 1.52 8.25 5.71
C ILE A 144 0.31 8.42 6.63
N LEU A 145 -0.91 8.15 6.13
CA LEU A 145 -2.13 8.20 6.94
C LEU A 145 -2.18 7.03 7.94
N GLU A 146 -1.81 5.83 7.50
CA GLU A 146 -1.68 4.65 8.37
C GLU A 146 -0.64 4.87 9.46
N PHE A 147 0.54 5.39 9.11
CA PHE A 147 1.58 5.71 10.08
C PHE A 147 1.07 6.67 11.16
N VAL A 148 0.33 7.72 10.78
CA VAL A 148 -0.25 8.67 11.74
C VAL A 148 -1.30 7.99 12.62
N ALA A 149 -2.17 7.16 12.03
CA ALA A 149 -3.20 6.42 12.75
C ALA A 149 -2.57 5.49 13.82
N TYR A 150 -1.61 4.65 13.43
CA TYR A 150 -0.91 3.76 14.35
C TYR A 150 -0.15 4.53 15.43
N CYS A 151 0.54 5.62 15.04
CA CYS A 151 1.24 6.47 15.98
C CYS A 151 0.32 7.04 17.05
N GLU A 152 -0.90 7.47 16.68
CA GLU A 152 -1.89 7.99 17.63
C GLU A 152 -2.38 6.90 18.57
N GLU A 153 -2.79 5.75 18.03
CA GLU A 153 -3.30 4.61 18.78
C GLU A 153 -2.27 4.06 19.79
N ILE A 154 -1.04 3.84 19.34
CA ILE A 154 0.08 3.41 20.20
C ILE A 154 0.33 4.44 21.32
N SER A 155 0.27 5.75 21.00
CA SER A 155 0.51 6.80 22.00
C SER A 155 -0.61 6.88 23.03
N LYS A 156 -1.86 6.67 22.63
CA LYS A 156 -3.03 6.59 23.53
C LYS A 156 -2.90 5.40 24.47
N ASN A 157 -2.50 4.24 23.96
CA ASN A 157 -2.35 3.00 24.74
C ASN A 157 -1.17 3.05 25.72
N ILE A 158 0.01 3.49 25.28
CA ILE A 158 1.23 3.47 26.11
C ILE A 158 1.30 4.67 27.05
N SER A 159 1.02 5.88 26.53
CA SER A 159 1.32 7.14 27.23
C SER A 159 0.10 7.96 27.60
N ARG A 160 -1.11 7.55 27.17
CA ARG A 160 -2.36 8.31 27.31
C ARG A 160 -2.26 9.74 26.77
N THR A 161 -1.43 9.94 25.74
CA THR A 161 -1.28 11.23 25.04
C THR A 161 -1.69 11.11 23.58
N SER A 162 -1.92 12.24 22.92
CA SER A 162 -2.17 12.27 21.47
C SER A 162 -0.94 11.90 20.62
N GLY A 163 0.26 11.87 21.24
CA GLY A 163 1.52 11.55 20.57
C GLY A 163 2.08 12.61 19.62
N TRP A 164 1.41 13.76 19.44
CA TRP A 164 1.85 14.84 18.54
C TRP A 164 2.99 15.70 19.12
N GLY A 165 4.11 15.07 19.48
CA GLY A 165 5.33 15.76 19.90
C GLY A 165 6.03 16.50 18.75
N ARG A 166 6.98 17.39 19.09
CA ARG A 166 7.73 18.22 18.11
C ARG A 166 8.40 17.38 17.01
N GLY A 167 8.98 16.23 17.36
CA GLY A 167 9.64 15.34 16.39
C GLY A 167 8.68 14.77 15.34
N ARG A 168 7.53 14.23 15.77
CA ARG A 168 6.49 13.69 14.87
C ARG A 168 5.93 14.78 13.96
N LYS A 169 5.62 15.96 14.52
CA LYS A 169 5.16 17.12 13.73
C LYS A 169 6.16 17.45 12.62
N ARG A 170 7.45 17.59 12.94
CA ARG A 170 8.51 17.87 11.95
C ARG A 170 8.65 16.77 10.89
N ALA A 171 8.61 15.50 11.28
CA ALA A 171 8.71 14.38 10.33
C ALA A 171 7.55 14.36 9.33
N VAL A 172 6.32 14.56 9.82
CA VAL A 172 5.12 14.62 8.98
C VAL A 172 5.15 15.86 8.10
N GLN A 173 5.52 17.03 8.61
CA GLN A 173 5.71 18.25 7.80
C GLN A 173 6.69 18.01 6.66
N LYS A 174 7.83 17.39 6.97
CA LYS A 174 8.88 17.05 6.00
C LYS A 174 8.35 16.16 4.88
N TRP A 175 7.41 15.24 5.17
CA TRP A 175 6.76 14.42 4.13
C TRP A 175 6.01 15.26 3.09
N TYR A 176 5.26 16.29 3.52
CA TYR A 176 4.54 17.18 2.61
C TYR A 176 5.45 18.19 1.90
N SER A 177 6.56 18.59 2.53
CA SER A 177 7.46 19.63 1.99
C SER A 177 8.62 19.09 1.15
N ASN A 178 9.03 17.84 1.32
CA ASN A 178 10.20 17.28 0.62
C ASN A 178 9.92 16.91 -0.84
N LYS A 179 8.68 16.55 -1.16
CA LYS A 179 8.27 16.17 -2.50
C LYS A 179 7.84 17.41 -3.28
N ARG A 180 7.88 17.34 -4.61
CA ARG A 180 7.30 18.41 -5.43
C ARG A 180 5.82 18.54 -5.09
N SER A 181 5.33 19.77 -4.94
CA SER A 181 3.94 20.01 -4.52
C SER A 181 2.93 19.35 -5.47
N TYR A 182 3.28 19.23 -6.76
CA TYR A 182 2.52 18.46 -7.75
C TYR A 182 2.40 16.97 -7.39
N GLU A 183 3.50 16.31 -7.03
CA GLU A 183 3.51 14.89 -6.64
C GLU A 183 2.70 14.67 -5.35
N VAL A 184 2.80 15.60 -4.40
CA VAL A 184 1.99 15.54 -3.18
C VAL A 184 0.52 15.74 -3.51
N ALA A 185 0.17 16.70 -4.38
CA ALA A 185 -1.20 16.91 -4.82
C ALA A 185 -1.78 15.65 -5.49
N PHE A 186 -1.02 15.03 -6.39
CA PHE A 186 -1.39 13.78 -7.04
C PHE A 186 -1.58 12.65 -6.00
N ALA A 187 -0.67 12.53 -5.04
CA ALA A 187 -0.76 11.56 -3.96
C ALA A 187 -2.03 11.75 -3.10
N VAL A 188 -2.24 12.93 -2.52
CA VAL A 188 -3.35 13.20 -1.57
C VAL A 188 -4.73 13.18 -2.22
N THR A 189 -4.79 13.38 -3.54
CA THR A 189 -6.05 13.33 -4.29
C THR A 189 -6.43 11.92 -4.72
N SER A 190 -5.45 11.03 -4.90
CA SER A 190 -5.64 9.61 -5.19
C SER A 190 -6.10 8.78 -3.98
N CYS A 191 -5.76 9.22 -2.77
CA CYS A 191 -6.17 8.57 -1.52
C CYS A 191 -6.36 9.65 -0.46
N SER A 192 -7.61 10.06 -0.21
CA SER A 192 -7.91 11.19 0.66
C SER A 192 -8.00 10.83 2.14
N THR A 193 -8.42 9.60 2.43
CA THR A 193 -8.78 9.14 3.77
C THR A 193 -8.39 7.68 3.99
N VAL A 194 -7.82 7.37 5.15
CA VAL A 194 -7.53 6.00 5.60
C VAL A 194 -7.74 5.93 7.10
N ASN A 195 -8.42 4.90 7.61
CA ASN A 195 -8.63 4.68 9.06
C ASN A 195 -9.16 5.93 9.80
N HIS A 196 -10.15 6.61 9.19
CA HIS A 196 -10.73 7.87 9.67
C HIS A 196 -9.78 9.09 9.71
N TRP A 197 -8.55 8.95 9.22
CA TRP A 197 -7.61 10.04 9.05
C TRP A 197 -7.69 10.62 7.65
N SER A 198 -7.86 11.95 7.56
CA SER A 198 -7.71 12.68 6.30
C SER A 198 -6.42 13.49 6.27
N HIS A 199 -5.93 13.81 5.06
CA HIS A 199 -4.82 14.76 4.92
C HIS A 199 -5.11 16.12 5.57
N LYS A 200 -6.39 16.54 5.63
CA LYS A 200 -6.81 17.75 6.33
C LYS A 200 -6.55 17.68 7.83
N ASP A 201 -6.85 16.55 8.46
CA ASP A 201 -6.58 16.33 9.89
C ASP A 201 -5.08 16.33 10.17
N VAL A 202 -4.32 15.64 9.32
CA VAL A 202 -2.86 15.57 9.44
C VAL A 202 -2.23 16.95 9.33
N LEU A 203 -2.64 17.77 8.35
CA LEU A 203 -2.14 19.15 8.19
C LEU A 203 -2.48 20.03 9.39
N ARG A 204 -3.70 19.89 9.95
CA ARG A 204 -4.13 20.64 11.13
C ARG A 204 -3.25 20.34 12.34
N LEU A 205 -2.91 19.07 12.56
CA LEU A 205 -2.17 18.63 13.75
C LEU A 205 -0.65 18.78 13.61
N CYS A 206 -0.10 18.64 12.40
CA CYS A 206 1.32 18.85 12.18
C CYS A 206 1.70 20.33 12.17
N HIS A 207 0.74 21.26 12.00
CA HIS A 207 0.96 22.70 11.84
C HIS A 207 1.95 23.01 10.72
N LEU A 208 1.72 22.45 9.54
CA LEU A 208 2.56 22.73 8.38
C LEU A 208 2.55 24.23 8.05
N ASN A 209 3.72 24.85 8.03
CA ASN A 209 3.87 26.25 7.64
C ASN A 209 4.28 26.35 6.16
N PRO A 210 3.40 26.85 5.27
CA PRO A 210 3.67 26.94 3.83
C PRO A 210 4.44 28.21 3.42
N ALA A 211 4.96 29.00 4.36
CA ALA A 211 5.42 30.38 4.14
C ALA A 211 6.33 30.59 2.91
N ASN A 212 7.18 29.62 2.58
CA ASN A 212 8.26 29.80 1.61
C ASN A 212 7.97 29.26 0.19
N SER A 213 6.75 28.79 -0.10
CA SER A 213 6.42 28.27 -1.44
C SER A 213 4.98 28.53 -1.82
N LEU A 214 4.75 29.21 -2.95
CA LEU A 214 3.41 29.43 -3.51
C LEU A 214 2.70 28.10 -3.76
N CYS A 215 3.38 27.13 -4.36
CA CYS A 215 2.87 25.79 -4.59
C CYS A 215 2.41 25.10 -3.29
N LEU A 216 3.18 25.22 -2.21
CA LEU A 216 2.82 24.64 -0.91
C LEU A 216 1.63 25.37 -0.26
N LYS A 217 1.53 26.70 -0.44
CA LYS A 217 0.35 27.49 0.00
C LYS A 217 -0.92 27.03 -0.71
N ILE A 218 -0.86 26.87 -2.04
CA ILE A 218 -1.97 26.37 -2.87
C ILE A 218 -2.40 24.98 -2.40
N LEU A 219 -1.44 24.05 -2.23
CA LEU A 219 -1.72 22.69 -1.78
C LEU A 219 -2.39 22.66 -0.39
N CYS A 220 -1.83 23.39 0.58
CA CYS A 220 -2.38 23.48 1.93
C CYS A 220 -3.80 24.07 1.93
N MET A 221 -4.03 25.13 1.15
CA MET A 221 -5.35 25.74 1.02
C MET A 221 -6.36 24.78 0.40
N TYR A 222 -5.96 24.03 -0.63
CA TYR A 222 -6.81 23.03 -1.27
C TYR A 222 -7.20 21.93 -0.29
N ILE A 223 -6.25 21.37 0.46
CA ILE A 223 -6.53 20.31 1.43
C ILE A 223 -7.43 20.83 2.57
N ALA A 224 -7.21 22.06 3.04
CA ALA A 224 -7.93 22.62 4.18
C ALA A 224 -9.36 23.09 3.82
N ARG A 225 -9.51 23.78 2.68
CA ARG A 225 -10.72 24.52 2.30
C ARG A 225 -11.31 24.13 0.94
N GLY A 226 -10.61 23.32 0.14
CA GLY A 226 -11.05 22.85 -1.17
C GLY A 226 -10.70 23.77 -2.34
N TYR A 227 -11.04 23.32 -3.54
CA TYR A 227 -10.66 23.98 -4.80
C TYR A 227 -11.18 25.42 -4.94
N GLN A 228 -12.47 25.66 -4.67
CA GLN A 228 -13.08 26.99 -4.93
C GLN A 228 -12.41 28.10 -4.11
N ALA A 229 -12.15 27.83 -2.82
CA ALA A 229 -11.46 28.75 -1.94
C ALA A 229 -10.02 28.99 -2.39
N THR A 230 -9.36 27.96 -2.93
CA THR A 230 -7.98 28.04 -3.42
C THR A 230 -7.90 28.87 -4.70
N GLU A 231 -8.78 28.59 -5.67
CA GLU A 231 -8.87 29.33 -6.92
C GLU A 231 -9.15 30.81 -6.67
N ASN A 232 -10.09 31.13 -5.78
CA ASN A 232 -10.40 32.52 -5.46
C ASN A 232 -9.26 33.24 -4.72
N ALA A 233 -8.54 32.54 -3.84
CA ALA A 233 -7.46 33.15 -3.04
C ALA A 233 -6.19 33.42 -3.86
N PHE A 234 -5.89 32.56 -4.83
CA PHE A 234 -4.60 32.61 -5.56
C PHE A 234 -4.73 33.01 -7.04
N ARG A 235 -5.95 33.31 -7.54
CA ARG A 235 -6.17 33.68 -8.96
C ARG A 235 -5.19 34.74 -9.47
N ASP A 236 -5.10 35.86 -8.77
CA ASP A 236 -4.29 36.99 -9.19
C ASP A 236 -2.79 36.72 -9.00
N GLU A 237 -2.42 35.96 -7.96
CA GLU A 237 -1.03 35.59 -7.68
C GLU A 237 -0.50 34.61 -8.72
N ILE A 238 -1.32 33.63 -9.14
CA ILE A 238 -0.97 32.68 -10.21
C ILE A 238 -0.93 33.38 -11.57
N ALA A 239 -1.87 34.28 -11.86
CA ALA A 239 -1.90 35.00 -13.14
C ALA A 239 -0.69 35.93 -13.32
N LYS A 240 -0.11 36.42 -12.23
CA LYS A 240 1.09 37.28 -12.22
C LYS A 240 2.39 36.50 -12.02
N SER A 241 2.32 35.20 -11.71
CA SER A 241 3.48 34.38 -11.40
C SER A 241 3.98 33.66 -12.65
N ASP A 242 5.31 33.69 -12.85
CA ASP A 242 5.99 32.87 -13.86
C ASP A 242 6.28 31.43 -13.36
N GLU A 243 5.81 31.06 -12.17
CA GLU A 243 5.99 29.70 -11.63
C GLU A 243 5.13 28.68 -12.39
N ALA A 244 5.69 28.08 -13.44
CA ALA A 244 5.05 27.03 -14.23
C ALA A 244 4.51 25.86 -13.37
N ASP A 245 5.16 25.54 -12.25
CA ASP A 245 4.74 24.48 -11.34
C ASP A 245 3.44 24.82 -10.59
N ALA A 246 3.22 26.09 -10.24
CA ALA A 246 1.99 26.54 -9.58
C ALA A 246 0.80 26.48 -10.54
N ILE A 247 1.01 26.84 -11.80
CA ILE A 247 0.01 26.74 -12.88
C ILE A 247 -0.37 25.28 -13.11
N LYS A 248 0.60 24.39 -13.29
CA LYS A 248 0.37 22.94 -13.47
C LYS A 248 -0.35 22.32 -12.27
N LEU A 249 0.00 22.73 -11.05
CA LEU A 249 -0.65 22.27 -9.83
C LEU A 249 -2.13 22.65 -9.84
N MET A 250 -2.47 23.91 -10.15
CA MET A 250 -3.86 24.35 -10.20
C MET A 250 -4.66 23.71 -11.33
N GLU A 251 -4.04 23.49 -12.49
CA GLU A 251 -4.66 22.75 -13.59
C GLU A 251 -5.00 21.31 -13.14
N LEU A 252 -4.05 20.61 -12.51
CA LEU A 252 -4.29 19.26 -11.96
C LEU A 252 -5.45 19.26 -10.96
N LEU A 253 -5.49 20.20 -10.01
CA LEU A 253 -6.55 20.27 -9.01
C LEU A 253 -7.92 20.57 -9.65
N GLY A 254 -7.96 21.39 -10.70
CA GLY A 254 -9.16 21.68 -11.48
C GLY A 254 -9.66 20.47 -12.25
N VAL A 255 -8.75 19.73 -12.88
CA VAL A 255 -9.05 18.46 -13.58
C VAL A 255 -9.61 17.43 -12.62
N ILE A 256 -9.01 17.27 -11.44
CA ILE A 256 -9.48 16.32 -10.44
C ILE A 256 -10.86 16.71 -9.92
N ARG A 257 -11.14 18.01 -9.72
CA ARG A 257 -12.49 18.47 -9.37
C ARG A 257 -13.50 18.15 -10.47
N LYS A 258 -13.16 18.41 -11.74
CA LYS A 258 -14.01 18.08 -12.88
C LYS A 258 -14.30 16.58 -12.94
N LEU A 259 -13.28 15.75 -12.76
CA LEU A 259 -13.42 14.29 -12.71
C LEU A 259 -14.31 13.87 -11.53
N LYS A 260 -14.10 14.43 -10.33
CA LYS A 260 -14.89 14.10 -9.12
C LYS A 260 -16.37 14.45 -9.25
N ASN A 261 -16.69 15.48 -10.03
CA ASN A 261 -18.06 15.91 -10.27
C ASN A 261 -18.67 15.29 -11.54
N SER A 262 -17.86 14.66 -12.39
CA SER A 262 -18.34 14.04 -13.62
C SER A 262 -19.20 12.81 -13.32
N THR A 263 -20.30 12.70 -14.04
CA THR A 263 -21.15 11.50 -14.08
C THR A 263 -21.04 10.75 -15.40
N VAL A 264 -20.33 11.33 -16.37
CA VAL A 264 -20.22 10.82 -17.74
C VAL A 264 -18.90 10.09 -17.92
N ALA A 265 -18.96 8.84 -18.39
CA ALA A 265 -17.79 7.99 -18.58
C ALA A 265 -16.85 8.52 -19.68
N ALA A 266 -17.40 9.05 -20.78
CA ALA A 266 -16.61 9.57 -21.91
C ALA A 266 -15.72 10.76 -21.50
N ASP A 267 -16.29 11.75 -20.80
CA ASP A 267 -15.54 12.91 -20.30
C ASP A 267 -14.43 12.46 -19.32
N SER A 268 -14.75 11.47 -18.49
CA SER A 268 -13.81 10.91 -17.53
C SER A 268 -12.63 10.22 -18.22
N CYS A 269 -12.88 9.46 -19.29
CA CYS A 269 -11.85 8.85 -20.12
C CYS A 269 -10.92 9.88 -20.76
N ALA A 270 -11.48 10.95 -21.34
CA ALA A 270 -10.68 12.02 -21.94
C ALA A 270 -9.75 12.69 -20.92
N LEU A 271 -10.23 12.91 -19.69
CA LEU A 271 -9.41 13.46 -18.60
C LEU A 271 -8.32 12.50 -18.13
N ILE A 272 -8.64 11.20 -18.02
CA ILE A 272 -7.68 10.14 -17.67
C ILE A 272 -6.57 10.05 -18.72
N GLU A 273 -6.92 10.11 -20.00
CA GLU A 273 -5.98 10.05 -21.12
C GLU A 273 -5.02 11.23 -21.10
N LYS A 274 -5.55 12.45 -20.98
CA LYS A 274 -4.78 13.69 -21.04
C LYS A 274 -3.84 13.90 -19.84
N HIS A 275 -4.28 13.57 -18.62
CA HIS A 275 -3.55 13.92 -17.39
C HIS A 275 -2.91 12.73 -16.66
N ASN A 276 -2.91 11.54 -17.27
CA ASN A 276 -2.34 10.31 -16.69
C ASN A 276 -2.86 10.00 -15.28
N LEU A 277 -4.17 10.20 -15.07
CA LEU A 277 -4.81 9.95 -13.79
C LEU A 277 -4.86 8.45 -13.51
N THR A 278 -4.61 8.08 -12.25
CA THR A 278 -4.72 6.70 -11.78
C THR A 278 -6.14 6.36 -11.33
N TRP A 279 -6.43 5.07 -11.18
CA TRP A 279 -7.72 4.57 -10.72
C TRP A 279 -8.18 5.15 -9.36
N GLY A 280 -7.25 5.54 -8.48
CA GLY A 280 -7.56 6.18 -7.19
C GLY A 280 -8.21 7.56 -7.31
N HIS A 281 -8.07 8.24 -8.45
CA HIS A 281 -8.72 9.53 -8.70
C HIS A 281 -10.18 9.39 -9.14
N ILE A 282 -10.61 8.17 -9.46
CA ILE A 282 -11.91 7.91 -10.07
C ILE A 282 -12.99 7.84 -8.97
N PRO A 283 -14.08 8.59 -9.13
CA PRO A 283 -15.21 8.54 -8.20
C PRO A 283 -15.79 7.14 -8.06
N CYS A 284 -16.24 6.78 -6.86
CA CYS A 284 -16.86 5.48 -6.59
C CYS A 284 -18.03 5.20 -7.55
N LYS A 285 -18.85 6.22 -7.87
CA LYS A 285 -19.97 6.13 -8.82
C LYS A 285 -19.57 5.64 -10.21
N LEU A 286 -18.37 5.98 -10.67
CA LEU A 286 -17.84 5.61 -11.98
C LEU A 286 -16.95 4.37 -11.93
N ARG A 287 -16.61 3.88 -10.73
CA ARG A 287 -15.73 2.74 -10.51
C ARG A 287 -16.34 1.40 -10.93
N ASN A 288 -17.66 1.34 -11.11
CA ASN A 288 -18.36 0.17 -11.65
C ASN A 288 -18.66 0.27 -13.16
N ASN A 289 -18.21 1.34 -13.82
CA ASN A 289 -18.46 1.54 -15.25
C ASN A 289 -17.34 0.89 -16.10
N ALA A 290 -17.73 0.01 -17.01
CA ALA A 290 -16.80 -0.71 -17.90
C ALA A 290 -15.99 0.24 -18.80
N GLU A 291 -16.59 1.31 -19.34
CA GLU A 291 -15.92 2.24 -20.26
C GLU A 291 -14.74 2.95 -19.60
N VAL A 292 -14.91 3.35 -18.34
CA VAL A 292 -13.85 4.02 -17.58
C VAL A 292 -12.64 3.09 -17.38
N TRP A 293 -12.88 1.81 -17.10
CA TRP A 293 -11.81 0.83 -16.94
C TRP A 293 -11.11 0.47 -18.26
N LYS A 294 -11.84 0.45 -19.38
CA LYS A 294 -11.25 0.28 -20.72
C LYS A 294 -10.17 1.34 -20.98
N CYS A 295 -10.43 2.60 -20.65
CA CYS A 295 -9.47 3.70 -20.79
C CYS A 295 -8.26 3.59 -19.85
N LEU A 296 -8.38 2.86 -18.73
CA LEU A 296 -7.30 2.66 -17.76
C LEU A 296 -6.38 1.48 -18.09
N ILE A 297 -6.91 0.39 -18.66
CA ILE A 297 -6.18 -0.85 -18.89
C ILE A 297 -4.80 -0.64 -19.57
N PRO A 298 -4.67 0.18 -20.62
CA PRO A 298 -3.38 0.44 -21.26
C PRO A 298 -2.34 1.07 -20.33
N LYS A 299 -2.79 1.82 -19.30
CA LYS A 299 -1.94 2.58 -18.39
C LYS A 299 -1.58 1.81 -17.11
N LEU A 300 -2.25 0.70 -16.82
CA LEU A 300 -2.01 -0.08 -15.60
C LEU A 300 -0.67 -0.81 -15.71
N GLY A 301 0.17 -0.74 -14.68
CA GLY A 301 1.30 -1.66 -14.51
C GLY A 301 0.83 -3.10 -14.27
N MET A 302 1.70 -4.09 -14.46
CA MET A 302 1.35 -5.52 -14.35
C MET A 302 0.73 -5.86 -12.98
N ALA A 303 1.33 -5.32 -11.90
CA ALA A 303 0.85 -5.42 -10.53
C ALA A 303 -0.62 -5.01 -10.37
N ALA A 304 -0.97 -3.83 -10.92
CA ALA A 304 -2.32 -3.31 -10.85
C ALA A 304 -3.28 -4.06 -11.79
N LEU A 305 -2.77 -4.62 -12.89
CA LEU A 305 -3.53 -5.39 -13.85
C LEU A 305 -4.03 -6.71 -13.23
N ILE A 306 -3.11 -7.56 -12.74
CA ILE A 306 -3.45 -8.87 -12.17
C ILE A 306 -4.39 -8.74 -10.96
N ARG A 307 -4.19 -7.69 -10.16
CA ARG A 307 -5.00 -7.37 -8.99
C ARG A 307 -6.46 -7.04 -9.32
N ASN A 308 -6.69 -6.40 -10.47
CA ASN A 308 -8.04 -5.96 -10.86
C ASN A 308 -8.75 -6.93 -11.82
N LEU A 309 -8.16 -8.08 -12.15
CA LEU A 309 -8.79 -9.08 -13.03
C LEU A 309 -10.20 -9.51 -12.56
N PRO A 310 -10.44 -9.84 -11.27
CA PRO A 310 -11.78 -10.12 -10.79
C PRO A 310 -12.79 -9.02 -11.08
N ARG A 311 -12.36 -7.76 -10.91
CA ARG A 311 -13.20 -6.58 -11.16
C ARG A 311 -13.50 -6.44 -12.63
N PHE A 312 -12.51 -6.59 -13.52
CA PHE A 312 -12.72 -6.50 -14.97
C PHE A 312 -13.72 -7.53 -15.48
N HIS A 313 -13.76 -8.71 -14.86
CA HIS A 313 -14.74 -9.71 -15.19
C HIS A 313 -16.13 -9.32 -14.68
N HIS A 314 -16.23 -8.90 -13.41
CA HIS A 314 -17.49 -8.48 -12.80
C HIS A 314 -18.18 -7.35 -13.57
N ILE A 315 -17.42 -6.36 -14.05
CA ILE A 315 -17.95 -5.22 -14.83
C ILE A 315 -18.16 -5.54 -16.32
N GLY A 316 -17.87 -6.76 -16.78
CA GLY A 316 -18.07 -7.17 -18.17
C GLY A 316 -17.04 -6.61 -19.16
N VAL A 317 -15.83 -6.27 -18.73
CA VAL A 317 -14.73 -5.93 -19.64
C VAL A 317 -14.11 -7.20 -20.23
N LEU A 318 -13.98 -8.25 -19.42
CA LEU A 318 -13.46 -9.57 -19.84
C LEU A 318 -14.59 -10.38 -20.48
N VAL A 319 -14.81 -10.13 -21.76
CA VAL A 319 -15.76 -10.87 -22.60
C VAL A 319 -15.01 -11.52 -23.76
N ASN A 320 -15.46 -12.71 -24.15
CA ASN A 320 -14.88 -13.47 -25.26
C ASN A 320 -14.84 -12.64 -26.55
N GLY A 321 -13.67 -12.59 -27.19
CA GLY A 321 -13.46 -11.86 -28.44
C GLY A 321 -13.26 -10.34 -28.31
N ASN A 322 -13.42 -9.77 -27.11
CA ASN A 322 -13.23 -8.34 -26.89
C ASN A 322 -11.75 -7.93 -27.08
N ILE A 323 -11.52 -6.74 -27.63
CA ILE A 323 -10.19 -6.15 -27.86
C ILE A 323 -9.44 -6.04 -26.52
N TRP A 324 -10.14 -5.66 -25.45
CA TRP A 324 -9.54 -5.48 -24.13
C TRP A 324 -9.09 -6.80 -23.50
N THR A 325 -9.88 -7.86 -23.63
CA THR A 325 -9.47 -9.21 -23.21
C THR A 325 -8.20 -9.63 -23.94
N LYS A 326 -8.13 -9.41 -25.27
CA LYS A 326 -6.93 -9.72 -26.07
C LYS A 326 -5.71 -8.92 -25.61
N GLN A 327 -5.86 -7.63 -25.32
CA GLN A 327 -4.75 -6.82 -24.80
C GLN A 327 -4.25 -7.31 -23.43
N ILE A 328 -5.17 -7.70 -22.54
CA ILE A 328 -4.80 -8.26 -21.23
C ILE A 328 -4.05 -9.59 -21.40
N LEU A 329 -4.58 -10.49 -22.22
CA LEU A 329 -3.94 -11.77 -22.52
C LEU A 329 -2.57 -11.58 -23.18
N GLN A 330 -2.43 -10.66 -24.14
CA GLN A 330 -1.15 -10.34 -24.77
C GLN A 330 -0.11 -9.90 -23.75
N ARG A 331 -0.50 -9.13 -22.73
CA ARG A 331 0.42 -8.71 -21.66
C ARG A 331 0.77 -9.84 -20.70
N LEU A 332 -0.18 -10.74 -20.42
CA LEU A 332 0.03 -11.90 -19.54
C LEU A 332 0.79 -13.05 -20.20
N PHE A 333 0.82 -13.11 -21.53
CA PHE A 333 1.62 -14.08 -22.29
C PHE A 333 2.94 -13.50 -22.83
N ASN A 334 3.21 -12.22 -22.57
CA ASN A 334 4.45 -11.59 -23.04
C ASN A 334 5.55 -11.72 -21.96
N ASP A 335 6.53 -12.55 -22.26
CA ASP A 335 7.69 -12.81 -21.40
C ASP A 335 8.43 -11.52 -21.03
N ASP A 336 8.70 -10.65 -22.00
CA ASP A 336 9.39 -9.36 -21.76
C ASP A 336 8.59 -8.47 -20.79
N SER A 337 7.26 -8.48 -20.90
CA SER A 337 6.39 -7.69 -20.02
C SER A 337 6.37 -8.24 -18.59
N ILE A 338 6.54 -9.54 -18.42
CA ILE A 338 6.60 -10.21 -17.11
C ILE A 338 7.97 -9.99 -16.48
N GLU A 339 9.04 -10.10 -17.24
CA GLU A 339 10.40 -9.84 -16.75
C GLU A 339 10.56 -8.38 -16.32
N GLN A 340 10.13 -7.43 -17.16
CA GLN A 340 10.15 -5.99 -16.83
C GLN A 340 9.26 -5.61 -15.65
N SER A 341 8.27 -6.44 -15.33
CA SER A 341 7.39 -6.17 -14.19
C SER A 341 8.08 -6.38 -12.84
N GLU A 342 9.20 -7.12 -12.83
CA GLU A 342 9.94 -7.51 -11.62
C GLU A 342 9.00 -8.12 -10.56
N LEU A 343 7.92 -8.77 -11.00
CA LEU A 343 6.99 -9.43 -10.10
C LEU A 343 7.52 -10.82 -9.74
N HIS A 344 7.42 -11.16 -8.47
CA HIS A 344 7.74 -12.47 -7.94
C HIS A 344 6.65 -13.48 -8.33
N PRO A 345 7.02 -14.73 -8.70
CA PRO A 345 6.10 -15.76 -9.20
C PRO A 345 4.86 -15.95 -8.33
N TYR A 346 5.03 -15.99 -7.01
CA TYR A 346 3.92 -16.18 -6.08
C TYR A 346 2.80 -15.13 -6.23
N SER A 347 3.08 -13.92 -6.72
CA SER A 347 1.99 -12.98 -7.02
C SER A 347 1.07 -13.48 -8.12
N PHE A 348 1.60 -14.05 -9.19
CA PHE A 348 0.78 -14.65 -10.24
C PHE A 348 0.00 -15.85 -9.73
N LEU A 349 0.65 -16.71 -8.92
CA LEU A 349 -0.01 -17.87 -8.29
C LEU A 349 -1.16 -17.46 -7.36
N LEU A 350 -0.94 -16.45 -6.52
CA LEU A 350 -1.97 -15.92 -5.61
C LEU A 350 -3.15 -15.35 -6.39
N HIS A 351 -2.89 -14.54 -7.42
CA HIS A 351 -3.95 -13.95 -8.23
C HIS A 351 -4.66 -15.00 -9.09
N HIS A 352 -3.98 -16.06 -9.52
CA HIS A 352 -4.59 -17.22 -10.17
C HIS A 352 -5.60 -17.90 -9.22
N TYR A 353 -5.18 -18.19 -7.98
CA TYR A 353 -6.05 -18.78 -6.97
C TYR A 353 -7.26 -17.89 -6.64
N ILE A 354 -7.03 -16.58 -6.44
CA ILE A 354 -8.10 -15.61 -6.16
C ILE A 354 -9.10 -15.55 -7.33
N TYR A 355 -8.59 -15.45 -8.56
CA TYR A 355 -9.44 -15.37 -9.75
C TYR A 355 -10.25 -16.65 -9.96
N ALA A 356 -9.63 -17.82 -9.79
CA ALA A 356 -10.26 -19.13 -9.93
C ALA A 356 -11.37 -19.39 -8.90
N LYS A 357 -11.33 -18.71 -7.75
CA LYS A 357 -12.38 -18.83 -6.72
C LYS A 357 -13.76 -18.36 -7.21
N GLY A 358 -13.82 -17.41 -8.15
CA GLY A 358 -15.08 -16.92 -8.74
C GLY A 358 -15.93 -16.02 -7.81
N GLU A 359 -15.46 -15.74 -6.60
CA GLU A 359 -16.17 -14.88 -5.65
C GLU A 359 -15.19 -13.98 -4.89
N SER A 360 -15.65 -12.77 -4.58
CA SER A 360 -14.88 -11.85 -3.77
C SER A 360 -14.83 -12.30 -2.32
N ALA A 361 -13.79 -11.89 -1.58
CA ALA A 361 -13.67 -12.22 -0.16
C ALA A 361 -14.88 -11.77 0.68
N ARG A 362 -15.45 -10.60 0.35
CA ARG A 362 -16.66 -10.05 0.96
C ARG A 362 -17.96 -10.57 0.35
N LYS A 363 -17.88 -11.42 -0.68
CA LYS A 363 -19.02 -11.98 -1.44
C LYS A 363 -19.90 -10.95 -2.17
N GLU A 364 -19.42 -9.71 -2.29
CA GLU A 364 -20.09 -8.62 -3.01
C GLU A 364 -19.98 -8.76 -4.53
N MET A 365 -18.87 -9.30 -5.03
CA MET A 365 -18.64 -9.52 -6.46
C MET A 365 -18.56 -11.02 -6.72
N LYS A 366 -19.27 -11.48 -7.74
CA LYS A 366 -19.19 -12.85 -8.26
C LYS A 366 -18.88 -12.80 -9.75
N TRP A 367 -18.10 -13.77 -10.21
CA TRP A 367 -17.73 -13.94 -11.61
C TRP A 367 -17.54 -15.42 -11.93
N ILE A 368 -17.58 -15.75 -13.22
CA ILE A 368 -17.28 -17.10 -13.70
C ILE A 368 -15.86 -17.05 -14.28
N PRO A 369 -14.87 -17.73 -13.68
CA PRO A 369 -13.49 -17.65 -14.15
C PRO A 369 -13.36 -18.05 -15.63
N ASP A 370 -12.73 -17.20 -16.42
CA ASP A 370 -12.40 -17.51 -17.82
C ASP A 370 -11.19 -18.45 -17.86
N PRO A 371 -11.31 -19.66 -18.46
CA PRO A 371 -10.20 -20.60 -18.59
C PRO A 371 -8.95 -20.01 -19.24
N LEU A 372 -9.09 -19.10 -20.22
CA LEU A 372 -7.96 -18.49 -20.91
C LEU A 372 -7.16 -17.56 -19.99
N ILE A 373 -7.85 -16.83 -19.11
CA ILE A 373 -7.19 -15.93 -18.15
C ILE A 373 -6.52 -16.74 -17.06
N SER A 374 -7.18 -17.80 -16.57
CA SER A 374 -6.56 -18.73 -15.62
C SER A 374 -5.29 -19.36 -16.21
N GLN A 375 -5.35 -19.84 -17.46
CA GLN A 375 -4.18 -20.38 -18.14
C GLN A 375 -3.07 -19.33 -18.34
N ALA A 376 -3.43 -18.08 -18.68
CA ALA A 376 -2.46 -17.00 -18.82
C ALA A 376 -1.75 -16.69 -17.49
N LEU A 377 -2.47 -16.69 -16.37
CA LEU A 377 -1.87 -16.49 -15.05
C LEU A 377 -0.96 -17.66 -14.64
N ASP A 378 -1.34 -18.89 -14.97
CA ASP A 378 -0.51 -20.07 -14.74
C ASP A 378 0.78 -20.04 -15.59
N ALA A 379 0.68 -19.70 -16.87
CA ALA A 379 1.85 -19.50 -17.73
C ALA A 379 2.75 -18.36 -17.23
N ALA A 380 2.15 -17.25 -16.79
CA ALA A 380 2.88 -16.12 -16.23
C ALA A 380 3.63 -16.48 -14.95
N PHE A 381 3.11 -17.40 -14.13
CA PHE A 381 3.82 -17.91 -12.95
C PHE A 381 5.16 -18.55 -13.31
N TYR A 382 5.20 -19.44 -14.31
CA TYR A 382 6.44 -20.09 -14.75
C TYR A 382 7.40 -19.10 -15.40
N THR A 383 6.86 -18.18 -16.19
CA THR A 383 7.63 -17.14 -16.88
C THR A 383 8.27 -16.15 -15.91
N ALA A 384 7.65 -15.91 -14.75
CA ALA A 384 8.19 -15.05 -13.71
C ALA A 384 9.28 -15.72 -12.85
N ILE A 385 9.51 -17.04 -12.95
CA ILE A 385 10.52 -17.75 -12.13
C ILE A 385 11.92 -17.12 -12.24
N PRO A 386 12.42 -16.76 -13.44
CA PRO A 386 13.72 -16.10 -13.60
C PRO A 386 13.86 -14.76 -12.88
N ASN A 387 12.75 -14.08 -12.56
CA ASN A 387 12.78 -12.83 -11.79
C ASN A 387 13.40 -13.06 -10.41
N VAL A 388 13.32 -14.28 -9.86
CA VAL A 388 13.91 -14.62 -8.57
C VAL A 388 15.35 -15.09 -8.74
N LYS A 389 16.26 -14.43 -8.01
CA LYS A 389 17.68 -14.79 -8.04
C LYS A 389 17.93 -16.19 -7.49
N ALA A 390 18.41 -17.09 -8.35
CA ALA A 390 18.82 -18.43 -7.93
C ALA A 390 19.95 -18.39 -6.90
N THR A 391 19.87 -19.27 -5.89
CA THR A 391 20.91 -19.38 -4.85
C THR A 391 22.07 -20.27 -5.26
N ASN A 392 21.91 -21.09 -6.31
CA ASN A 392 22.88 -22.08 -6.80
C ASN A 392 23.39 -23.04 -5.72
N LYS A 393 22.58 -23.30 -4.69
CA LYS A 393 22.88 -24.25 -3.63
C LYS A 393 22.14 -25.57 -3.87
N ARG A 394 22.69 -26.65 -3.31
CA ARG A 394 21.96 -27.92 -3.18
C ARG A 394 20.91 -27.75 -2.08
N ILE A 395 19.64 -27.79 -2.46
CA ILE A 395 18.52 -27.59 -1.54
C ILE A 395 17.77 -28.91 -1.40
N CYS A 396 17.60 -29.38 -0.17
CA CYS A 396 16.64 -30.43 0.15
C CYS A 396 15.33 -29.73 0.55
N ILE A 397 14.26 -29.97 -0.20
CA ILE A 397 12.94 -29.39 0.09
C ILE A 397 12.11 -30.49 0.75
N THR A 398 11.76 -30.29 2.02
CA THR A 398 10.82 -31.15 2.76
C THR A 398 9.55 -30.35 3.01
N LEU A 399 8.41 -30.89 2.58
CA LEU A 399 7.12 -30.24 2.72
C LEU A 399 6.34 -30.91 3.86
N ASP A 400 5.87 -30.12 4.82
CA ASP A 400 4.90 -30.58 5.80
C ASP A 400 3.51 -30.63 5.12
N ALA A 401 2.94 -31.83 5.07
CA ALA A 401 1.60 -32.09 4.53
C ALA A 401 0.61 -32.56 5.62
N SER A 402 0.92 -32.28 6.89
CA SER A 402 0.05 -32.58 8.03
C SER A 402 -1.25 -31.77 8.00
N LYS A 403 -2.23 -32.19 8.82
CA LYS A 403 -3.57 -31.56 8.84
C LYS A 403 -3.54 -30.09 9.26
N SER A 404 -2.56 -29.66 10.06
CA SER A 404 -2.39 -28.26 10.46
C SER A 404 -2.12 -27.34 9.27
N MET A 405 -1.49 -27.85 8.21
CA MET A 405 -1.19 -27.09 6.98
C MET A 405 -2.43 -26.82 6.10
N LYS A 406 -3.61 -27.36 6.47
CA LYS A 406 -4.90 -26.99 5.84
C LYS A 406 -5.49 -25.69 6.37
N ALA A 407 -4.90 -25.09 7.40
CA ALA A 407 -5.38 -23.81 7.92
C ALA A 407 -5.23 -22.71 6.85
N HIS A 408 -6.31 -21.96 6.61
CA HIS A 408 -6.27 -20.81 5.71
C HIS A 408 -5.50 -19.65 6.36
N ILE A 409 -4.53 -19.09 5.63
CA ILE A 409 -3.84 -17.84 5.96
C ILE A 409 -4.83 -16.68 5.84
#